data_AF-A0A7J6QAZ8-F1
#
_entry.id   AF-A0A7J6QAZ8-F1
#
_cell.length_a   1.000
_cell.length_b   1.000
_cell.length_c   1.000
_cell.angle_alpha   90.00
_cell.angle_beta   90.00
_cell.angle_gamma   90.00
#
_symmetry.space_group_name_H-M   'P 1'
#
loop_
_entity.id
_entity.type
_entity.pdbx_description
1 polymer ?
#
loop_
_entity_poly.entity_id
_entity_poly.type
_entity_poly.pdbx_seq_one_letter_code
_entity_poly.pdbx_strand_id
1 'polypeptide(L)' 'MEEMKAEAKKRGLWNLFVPRKFKESPGLTTFEYAHLCEVMGKHLLAAEATNCSAPDTGNME' A
#
# COMPACT_ATOMS: atom_id res chain seq x y z
N MET A 1 -15.31 -2.07 -1.21
CA MET A 1 -13.92 -1.62 -1.47
C MET A 1 -13.63 -0.24 -0.90
N GLU A 2 -14.49 0.76 -1.08
CA GLU A 2 -14.29 2.11 -0.50
C GLU A 2 -14.12 2.11 1.02
N GLU A 3 -14.92 1.34 1.76
CA GLU A 3 -14.76 1.21 3.22
C GLU A 3 -13.39 0.62 3.61
N MET A 4 -12.91 -0.38 2.86
CA MET A 4 -11.59 -0.98 3.10
C MET A 4 -10.46 0.00 2.79
N LYS A 5 -10.59 0.78 1.71
CA LYS A 5 -9.64 1.85 1.36
C LYS A 5 -9.62 2.95 2.42
N ALA A 6 -10.79 3.37 2.91
CA ALA A 6 -10.90 4.37 3.98
C ALA A 6 -10.24 3.89 5.28
N GLU A 7 -10.45 2.63 5.65
CA GLU A 7 -9.82 2.03 6.82
C GLU A 7 -8.30 1.86 6.62
N ALA A 8 -7.83 1.49 5.42
CA ALA A 8 -6.41 1.42 5.11
C ALA A 8 -5.73 2.80 5.22
N LYS A 9 -6.35 3.87 4.69
CA LYS A 9 -5.90 5.26 4.88
C LYS A 9 -5.83 5.63 6.36
N LYS A 10 -6.87 5.32 7.14
CA LYS A 10 -6.92 5.59 8.58
C LYS A 10 -5.82 4.85 9.38
N ARG A 11 -5.46 3.64 8.95
CA ARG A 11 -4.40 2.83 9.56
C ARG A 11 -2.99 3.14 9.04
N GLY A 12 -2.84 4.09 8.12
CA GLY A 12 -1.56 4.40 7.49
C GLY A 12 -1.04 3.28 6.57
N LEU A 13 -1.93 2.39 6.12
CA LEU A 13 -1.62 1.29 5.19
C LEU A 13 -1.83 1.69 3.73
N TRP A 14 -1.81 2.98 3.44
CA TRP A 14 -2.02 3.53 2.11
C TRP A 14 -0.68 3.83 1.44
N ASN A 15 -0.57 3.59 0.12
CA ASN A 15 0.61 3.92 -0.67
C ASN A 15 1.93 3.37 -0.10
N LEU A 16 1.92 2.12 0.35
CA LEU A 16 3.07 1.47 1.00
C LEU A 16 4.30 1.36 0.11
N PHE A 17 4.12 1.47 -1.21
CA PHE A 17 5.20 1.46 -2.21
C PHE A 17 6.03 2.75 -2.23
N VAL A 18 5.55 3.85 -1.64
CA VAL A 18 6.25 5.14 -1.70
C VAL A 18 7.50 5.06 -0.83
N PRO A 19 8.70 5.26 -1.39
CA PRO A 19 9.94 5.10 -0.63
C PRO A 19 10.10 6.20 0.42
N ARG A 20 10.70 5.85 1.56
CA ARG A 20 10.92 6.69 2.76
C ARG A 20 11.40 8.13 2.52
N LYS A 21 12.01 8.42 1.37
CA LYS A 21 12.50 9.77 1.00
C LYS A 21 11.38 10.79 0.75
N PHE A 22 10.15 10.35 0.50
CA PHE A 22 9.02 11.24 0.26
C PHE A 22 8.22 11.49 1.55
N LYS A 23 7.70 12.71 1.71
CA LYS A 23 6.88 13.10 2.89
C LYS A 23 5.60 12.29 3.04
N GLU A 24 5.04 11.82 1.93
CA GLU A 24 3.82 11.02 1.87
C GLU A 24 4.09 9.52 2.07
N SER A 25 5.36 9.14 2.22
CA SER A 25 5.73 7.76 2.50
C SER A 25 5.30 7.35 3.90
N PRO A 26 4.83 6.12 4.09
CA PRO A 26 4.68 5.51 5.42
C PRO A 26 6.04 5.23 6.10
N GLY A 27 7.15 5.60 5.48
CA GLY A 27 8.50 5.53 6.05
C GLY A 27 9.19 4.19 5.83
N LEU A 28 8.62 3.32 5.00
CA LEU A 28 9.12 1.98 4.75
C LEU A 28 10.34 1.97 3.82
N THR A 29 11.29 1.10 4.11
CA THR A 29 12.33 0.72 3.17
C THR A 29 11.76 -0.23 2.10
N THR A 30 12.42 -0.30 0.94
CA THR A 30 12.04 -1.24 -0.13
C THR A 30 12.04 -2.69 0.36
N PHE A 31 12.94 -3.04 1.30
CA PHE A 31 13.01 -4.37 1.89
C PHE A 31 11.82 -4.69 2.81
N GLU A 32 11.39 -3.73 3.62
CA GLU A 32 10.19 -3.88 4.46
C GLU A 32 8.92 -3.96 3.60
N TYR A 33 8.83 -3.13 2.56
CA TYR A 33 7.73 -3.20 1.60
C TYR A 33 7.65 -4.57 0.90
N ALA A 34 8.80 -5.16 0.53
CA ALA A 34 8.82 -6.50 -0.09
C ALA A 34 8.20 -7.59 0.80
N HIS A 35 8.42 -7.53 2.12
CA HIS A 35 7.77 -8.45 3.07
C HIS A 35 6.26 -8.21 3.13
N LEU A 36 5.82 -6.94 3.08
CA LEU A 36 4.40 -6.61 3.02
C LEU A 36 3.76 -7.11 1.72
N CYS A 37 4.45 -7.06 0.58
CA CYS A 37 3.98 -7.63 -0.68
C CYS A 37 3.72 -9.13 -0.58
N GLU A 38 4.59 -9.90 0.10
CA GLU A 38 4.38 -11.33 0.33
C GLU A 38 3.10 -11.60 1.14
N VAL A 39 2.88 -10.82 2.20
CA VAL A 39 1.67 -10.92 3.03
C VAL A 39 0.42 -10.51 2.25
N MET A 40 0.48 -9.42 1.48
CA MET A 40 -0.61 -8.96 0.62
C MET A 40 -0.94 -9.98 -0.47
N GLY A 41 0.05 -10.69 -1.01
CA GLY A 41 -0.15 -11.75 -2.00
C GLY A 41 -1.01 -12.93 -1.53
N LYS A 42 -1.23 -13.08 -0.21
CA LYS A 42 -2.12 -14.10 0.36
C LYS A 42 -3.59 -13.83 0.10
N HIS A 43 -3.97 -12.58 -0.21
CA HIS A 43 -5.35 -12.20 -0.48
C HIS A 43 -5.43 -11.23 -1.67
N LEU A 44 -6.21 -11.60 -2.68
CA LEU A 44 -6.37 -10.84 -3.93
C LEU A 44 -6.83 -9.39 -3.72
N LEU A 45 -7.56 -9.11 -2.63
CA LEU A 45 -8.08 -7.77 -2.31
C LEU A 45 -7.10 -6.88 -1.53
N ALA A 46 -6.03 -7.46 -0.95
CA ALA A 46 -5.16 -6.72 -0.05
C ALA A 46 -4.40 -5.60 -0.77
N ALA A 47 -3.90 -5.87 -1.98
CA ALA A 47 -3.21 -4.88 -2.80
C ALA A 47 -4.15 -3.76 -3.26
N GLU A 48 -5.41 -4.07 -3.59
CA GLU A 48 -6.40 -3.07 -4.01
C GLU A 48 -6.89 -2.21 -2.82
N ALA A 49 -7.02 -2.80 -1.63
CA ALA A 49 -7.43 -2.10 -0.42
C ALA A 49 -6.37 -1.09 0.08
N THR A 50 -5.09 -1.36 -0.16
CA THR A 50 -3.94 -0.54 0.28
C THR A 50 -3.39 0.40 -0.80
N ASN A 51 -4.01 0.46 -1.97
CA ASN A 51 -3.51 1.17 -3.16
C ASN A 51 -2.12 0.70 -3.62
N CYS A 52 -1.88 -0.61 -3.51
CA CYS A 52 -0.62 -1.27 -3.89
C CYS A 52 -0.83 -2.30 -5.02
N SER A 53 -1.94 -2.21 -5.76
CA SER A 53 -2.25 -3.13 -6.87
C SER A 53 -1.41 -2.81 -8.11
N ALA A 54 -0.75 -3.80 -8.70
CA ALA A 54 -0.09 -3.68 -10.00
C ALA A 54 -1.16 -3.71 -11.13
N PRO A 55 -1.06 -2.95 -12.25
CA PRO A 55 0.07 -2.20 -12.82
C PRO A 55 0.11 -0.70 -12.44
N ASP A 56 -0.63 -0.32 -11.41
CA ASP A 56 -0.90 1.07 -11.06
C ASP A 56 -0.27 1.40 -9.69
N THR A 57 1.07 1.32 -9.61
CA THR A 57 1.80 1.94 -8.49
C THR A 57 1.57 3.44 -8.53
N GLY A 58 0.47 3.87 -7.91
CA GLY A 58 -0.01 5.24 -7.83
C GLY A 58 -1.28 5.50 -8.63
N ASN A 59 -2.42 4.97 -8.18
CA ASN A 59 -3.70 5.48 -8.67
C ASN A 59 -3.82 6.89 -8.11
N MET A 60 -3.82 7.88 -9.02
CA MET A 60 -3.95 9.31 -8.72
C MET A 60 -5.35 9.60 -8.16
N GLU A 61 -5.59 9.19 -6.92
CA GLU A 61 -6.81 9.46 -6.14
C GLU A 61 -6.48 10.08 -4.79
#